data_AF-A0A1S1PBZ1-F1
#
_entry.id   AF-A0A1S1PBZ1-F1
#
_cell.length_a   1.000
_cell.length_b   1.000
_cell.length_c   1.000
_cell.angle_alpha   90.00
_cell.angle_beta   90.00
_cell.angle_gamma   90.00
#
_symmetry.space_group_name_H-M   'P 1'
#
loop_
_entity.id
_entity.type
_entity.pdbx_description
1 polymer ?
#
loop_
_entity_poly.entity_id
_entity_poly.type
_entity_poly.pdbx_seq_one_letter_code
_entity_poly.pdbx_strand_id
1 'polypeptide(L)'
;MPDGAGSTAGPCGQSCVEIEQGIVDLLDLAPTLAAETSRRLLVSRTERRLGVQLQVPDAPYRRQWFIGFVDACCAHPKGPRALAQALCVLEPASVTARSVQNLVDCWETARSAAGPTAGNGHGSPARAPSHHAEALAGGDLTPGRDDEALTGQECAALAAAFHTAVAQRQVLTDAGLPIDKQPNPDGLTSEEFWREVSRLLADGILTDGRRRVLAEAHRRFPGNRFLRNGRP
;
A
#
# COMPACT_ATOMS: atom_id res chain seq x y z
N MET A 1 35.56 -2.01 30.24
CA MET A 1 35.34 -3.17 29.34
C MET A 1 33.86 -3.49 29.32
N PRO A 2 33.14 -3.22 28.23
CA PRO A 2 33.02 -1.96 27.45
C PRO A 2 31.82 -1.12 28.01
N ASP A 3 31.87 0.19 28.20
CA ASP A 3 31.87 1.30 27.23
C ASP A 3 30.96 1.11 26.01
N GLY A 4 29.78 1.72 26.05
CA GLY A 4 28.81 1.75 24.98
C GLY A 4 28.07 3.09 24.98
N ALA A 5 28.68 4.08 24.35
CA ALA A 5 28.04 5.34 24.00
C ALA A 5 26.74 5.11 23.23
N GLY A 6 25.65 5.70 23.69
CA GLY A 6 24.39 5.81 22.96
C GLY A 6 24.08 7.28 22.74
N SER A 7 24.76 7.86 21.75
CA SER A 7 24.63 9.24 21.29
C SER A 7 23.19 9.76 21.29
N THR A 8 22.93 10.75 22.14
CA THR A 8 21.89 11.75 21.90
C THR A 8 22.40 12.70 20.81
N ALA A 9 22.38 12.25 19.55
CA ALA A 9 22.54 13.14 18.42
C ALA A 9 21.19 13.81 18.15
N GLY A 10 21.15 15.15 18.15
CA GLY A 10 20.08 15.91 17.53
C GLY A 10 19.94 15.56 16.03
N PRO A 11 18.88 16.03 15.35
CA PRO A 11 18.17 15.31 14.28
C PRO A 11 18.93 14.98 12.97
N CYS A 12 20.23 15.22 12.85
CA CYS A 12 21.03 14.93 11.65
C CYS A 12 22.46 14.44 11.98
N GLY A 13 22.61 13.45 12.87
CA GLY A 13 23.91 12.80 13.16
C GLY A 13 24.07 11.39 12.61
N GLN A 14 23.07 10.88 11.90
CA GLN A 14 23.03 9.48 11.43
C GLN A 14 23.74 9.35 10.08
N SER A 15 24.51 8.27 9.93
CA SER A 15 25.09 7.89 8.64
C SER A 15 24.00 7.41 7.68
N CYS A 16 24.27 7.45 6.36
CA CYS A 16 23.31 6.94 5.36
C CYS A 16 22.89 5.49 5.64
N VAL A 17 23.82 4.65 6.10
CA VAL A 17 23.59 3.24 6.45
C VAL A 17 22.64 3.10 7.64
N GLU A 18 22.79 3.93 8.67
CA GLU A 18 21.87 3.91 9.83
C GLU A 18 20.46 4.36 9.44
N ILE A 19 20.36 5.35 8.55
CA ILE A 19 19.07 5.83 8.05
C ILE A 19 18.39 4.76 7.19
N GLU A 20 19.14 4.08 6.31
CA GLU A 20 18.67 2.94 5.51
C GLU A 20 18.12 1.82 6.39
N GLN A 21 18.86 1.45 7.45
CA GLN A 21 18.41 0.43 8.39
C GLN A 21 17.14 0.85 9.15
N GLY A 22 17.01 2.15 9.46
CA GLY A 22 15.79 2.71 10.05
C GLY A 22 14.58 2.66 9.11
N ILE A 23 14.79 2.91 7.81
CA ILE A 23 13.74 2.76 6.78
C ILE A 23 13.30 1.29 6.72
N VAL A 24 14.24 0.35 6.68
CA VAL A 24 13.94 -1.10 6.68
C VAL A 24 13.11 -1.50 7.91
N ASP A 25 13.47 -1.04 9.10
CA ASP A 25 12.78 -1.40 10.34
C ASP A 25 11.33 -0.88 10.35
N LEU A 26 11.11 0.37 9.91
CA LEU A 26 9.78 0.93 9.75
C LEU A 26 8.92 0.21 8.71
N LEU A 27 9.51 -0.25 7.60
CA LEU A 27 8.80 -1.02 6.58
C LEU A 27 8.48 -2.45 7.08
N ASP A 28 9.37 -3.08 7.83
CA ASP A 28 9.17 -4.43 8.39
C ASP A 28 8.06 -4.45 9.47
N LEU A 29 7.99 -3.38 10.27
CA LEU A 29 6.94 -3.18 11.28
C LEU A 29 5.59 -2.74 10.69
N ALA A 30 5.55 -2.37 9.40
CA ALA A 30 4.32 -1.90 8.76
C ALA A 30 3.37 -3.08 8.47
N PRO A 31 2.19 -3.16 9.12
CA PRO A 31 1.26 -4.28 8.93
C PRO A 31 0.67 -4.32 7.50
N THR A 32 0.65 -3.18 6.81
CA THR A 32 0.10 -3.01 5.47
C THR A 32 1.05 -3.51 4.38
N LEU A 33 2.35 -3.53 4.68
CA LEU A 33 3.39 -4.15 3.87
C LEU A 33 3.64 -5.61 4.27
N ALA A 34 2.79 -6.16 5.15
CA ALA A 34 2.89 -7.55 5.54
C ALA A 34 2.58 -8.49 4.38
N ALA A 35 1.60 -8.12 3.56
CA ALA A 35 1.18 -8.90 2.41
C ALA A 35 2.18 -8.78 1.26
N GLU A 36 2.44 -9.91 0.60
CA GLU A 36 3.23 -9.99 -0.64
C GLU A 36 2.75 -8.99 -1.69
N THR A 37 1.43 -8.91 -1.90
CA THR A 37 0.82 -8.03 -2.91
C THR A 37 1.14 -6.56 -2.65
N SER A 38 1.08 -6.11 -1.40
CA SER A 38 1.43 -4.73 -1.02
C SER A 38 2.90 -4.43 -1.27
N ARG A 39 3.79 -5.40 -1.01
CA ARG A 39 5.22 -5.29 -1.30
C ARG A 39 5.48 -5.17 -2.80
N ARG A 40 4.83 -6.01 -3.62
CA ARG A 40 4.93 -5.93 -5.09
C ARG A 40 4.39 -4.61 -5.63
N LEU A 41 3.25 -4.13 -5.11
CA LEU A 41 2.69 -2.83 -5.47
C LEU A 41 3.62 -1.66 -5.10
N LEU A 42 4.29 -1.75 -3.95
CA LEU A 42 5.30 -0.79 -3.55
C LEU A 42 6.47 -0.78 -4.53
N VAL A 43 7.01 -1.94 -4.92
CA VAL A 43 8.07 -2.05 -5.94
C VAL A 43 7.61 -1.44 -7.26
N SER A 44 6.49 -1.90 -7.83
CA SER A 44 6.03 -1.43 -9.14
C SER A 44 5.75 0.07 -9.18
N ARG A 45 5.31 0.67 -8.06
CA ARG A 45 5.10 2.12 -7.98
C ARG A 45 6.41 2.89 -7.85
N THR A 46 7.35 2.38 -7.07
CA THR A 46 8.69 2.97 -6.95
C THR A 46 9.41 2.91 -8.31
N GLU A 47 9.35 1.77 -9.00
CA GLU A 47 9.89 1.61 -10.36
C GLU A 47 9.24 2.57 -11.36
N ARG A 48 7.90 2.69 -11.36
CA ARG A 48 7.18 3.63 -12.23
C ARG A 48 7.62 5.07 -12.01
N ARG A 49 7.90 5.46 -10.76
CA ARG A 49 8.39 6.81 -10.42
C ARG A 49 9.84 7.02 -10.79
N LEU A 50 10.67 5.98 -10.69
CA LEU A 50 12.09 6.05 -11.06
C LEU A 50 12.32 5.92 -12.56
N GLY A 51 11.39 5.30 -13.30
CA GLY A 51 11.57 4.96 -14.71
C GLY A 51 12.58 3.84 -14.96
N VAL A 52 12.98 3.11 -13.91
CA VAL A 52 13.90 1.96 -13.99
C VAL A 52 13.32 0.77 -13.24
N GLN A 53 13.70 -0.44 -13.66
CA GLN A 53 13.41 -1.65 -12.89
C GLN A 53 14.42 -1.80 -11.76
N LEU A 54 13.91 -2.06 -10.56
CA LEU A 54 14.74 -2.29 -9.38
C LEU A 54 15.05 -3.78 -9.29
N GLN A 55 16.33 -4.12 -9.15
CA GLN A 55 16.76 -5.50 -8.94
C GLN A 55 16.55 -5.87 -7.47
N VAL A 56 15.31 -6.23 -7.12
CA VAL A 56 14.98 -6.66 -5.76
C VAL A 56 15.27 -8.16 -5.63
N PRO A 57 16.11 -8.59 -4.67
CA PRO A 57 16.40 -10.00 -4.48
C PRO A 57 15.17 -10.77 -4.02
N ASP A 58 15.01 -11.98 -4.56
CA ASP A 58 14.00 -12.94 -4.09
C ASP A 58 14.48 -13.54 -2.76
N ALA A 59 14.10 -12.90 -1.66
CA ALA A 59 14.46 -13.32 -0.32
C ALA A 59 13.23 -13.93 0.40
N PRO A 60 13.34 -15.13 0.99
CA PRO A 60 12.21 -15.81 1.62
C PRO A 60 11.74 -15.13 2.92
N TYR A 61 12.60 -14.32 3.54
CA TYR A 61 12.29 -13.63 4.79
C TYR A 61 11.96 -12.16 4.53
N ARG A 62 10.83 -11.70 5.08
CA ARG A 62 10.31 -10.32 4.92
C ARG A 62 11.37 -9.26 5.17
N ARG A 63 12.05 -9.32 6.31
CA ARG A 63 13.09 -8.34 6.69
C ARG A 63 14.24 -8.32 5.67
N GLN A 64 14.70 -9.49 5.22
CA GLN A 64 15.78 -9.59 4.22
C GLN A 64 15.35 -9.05 2.86
N TRP A 65 14.08 -9.26 2.47
CA TRP A 65 13.51 -8.69 1.26
C TRP A 65 13.50 -7.15 1.32
N PHE A 66 13.10 -6.56 2.45
CA PHE A 66 13.14 -5.10 2.62
C PHE A 66 14.55 -4.54 2.61
N ILE A 67 15.52 -5.24 3.20
CA ILE A 67 16.94 -4.84 3.12
C ILE A 67 17.36 -4.74 1.65
N GLY A 68 17.14 -5.78 0.85
CA GLY A 68 17.50 -5.77 -0.57
C GLY A 68 16.74 -4.73 -1.39
N PHE A 69 15.47 -4.48 -1.07
CA PHE A 69 14.67 -3.46 -1.75
C PHE A 69 15.13 -2.03 -1.42
N VAL A 70 15.41 -1.73 -0.16
CA VAL A 70 15.91 -0.41 0.26
C VAL A 70 17.30 -0.16 -0.29
N ASP A 71 18.18 -1.17 -0.28
CA ASP A 71 19.51 -1.10 -0.91
C ASP A 71 19.40 -0.78 -2.41
N ALA A 72 18.53 -1.50 -3.15
CA ALA A 72 18.28 -1.22 -4.56
C ALA A 72 17.73 0.20 -4.81
N CYS A 73 16.91 0.74 -3.88
CA CYS A 73 16.46 2.12 -3.95
C CYS A 73 17.63 3.10 -3.71
N CYS A 74 18.45 2.88 -2.68
CA CYS A 74 19.56 3.76 -2.32
C CYS A 74 20.72 3.76 -3.33
N ALA A 75 20.81 2.73 -4.18
CA ALA A 75 21.68 2.72 -5.36
C ALA A 75 21.37 3.88 -6.33
N HIS A 76 20.15 4.42 -6.30
CA HIS A 76 19.73 5.57 -7.11
C HIS A 76 19.57 6.83 -6.26
N PRO A 77 20.07 8.00 -6.70
CA PRO A 77 19.99 9.24 -5.94
C PRO A 77 18.55 9.71 -5.69
N LYS A 78 17.59 9.28 -6.53
CA LYS A 78 16.16 9.60 -6.40
C LYS A 78 15.34 8.44 -5.80
N GLY A 79 15.95 7.29 -5.53
CA GLY A 79 15.27 6.05 -5.14
C GLY A 79 14.54 6.16 -3.80
N PRO A 80 15.20 6.62 -2.72
CA PRO A 80 14.55 6.73 -1.40
C PRO A 80 13.35 7.69 -1.43
N ARG A 81 13.45 8.77 -2.20
CA ARG A 81 12.35 9.73 -2.39
C ARG A 81 11.20 9.14 -3.21
N ALA A 82 11.49 8.37 -4.25
CA ALA A 82 10.48 7.65 -5.02
C ALA A 82 9.76 6.60 -4.15
N LEU A 83 10.50 5.90 -3.29
CA LEU A 83 9.97 4.95 -2.30
C LEU A 83 9.02 5.64 -1.33
N ALA A 84 9.43 6.73 -0.68
CA ALA A 84 8.58 7.46 0.26
C ALA A 84 7.29 7.98 -0.41
N GLN A 85 7.39 8.49 -1.65
CA GLN A 85 6.20 8.89 -2.42
C GLN A 85 5.29 7.72 -2.79
N ALA A 86 5.86 6.57 -3.15
CA ALA A 86 5.09 5.37 -3.42
C ALA A 86 4.35 4.88 -2.15
N LEU A 87 5.02 4.96 -1.00
CA LEU A 87 4.45 4.60 0.30
C LEU A 87 3.35 5.56 0.74
N CYS A 88 3.53 6.88 0.59
CA CYS A 88 2.50 7.88 0.89
C CYS A 88 1.21 7.70 0.06
N VAL A 89 1.32 7.17 -1.16
CA VAL A 89 0.15 6.84 -1.99
C VAL A 89 -0.51 5.52 -1.57
N LEU A 90 0.30 4.55 -1.12
CA LEU A 90 -0.21 3.26 -0.66
C LEU A 90 -0.87 3.35 0.71
N GLU A 91 -0.33 4.20 1.59
CA GLU A 91 -0.66 4.36 2.99
C GLU A 91 -0.90 5.84 3.34
N PRO A 92 -1.93 6.49 2.74
CA PRO A 92 -2.19 7.89 3.00
C PRO A 92 -2.52 8.10 4.49
N ALA A 93 -1.85 9.08 5.10
CA ALA A 93 -1.95 9.43 6.53
C ALA A 93 -1.34 8.44 7.55
N SER A 94 -0.65 7.38 7.11
CA SER A 94 0.05 6.47 8.04
C SER A 94 1.24 7.15 8.72
N VAL A 95 1.43 6.84 10.01
CA VAL A 95 2.62 7.28 10.77
C VAL A 95 3.89 6.71 10.13
N THR A 96 3.85 5.48 9.61
CA THR A 96 4.97 4.86 8.91
C THR A 96 5.37 5.66 7.67
N ALA A 97 4.40 6.08 6.84
CA ALA A 97 4.69 6.88 5.64
C ALA A 97 5.34 8.22 5.98
N ARG A 98 4.86 8.89 7.05
CA ARG A 98 5.43 10.16 7.52
C ARG A 98 6.83 9.98 8.11
N SER A 99 7.04 8.93 8.91
CA SER A 99 8.34 8.62 9.50
C SER A 99 9.38 8.23 8.45
N VAL A 100 8.99 7.44 7.43
CA VAL A 100 9.85 7.12 6.28
C VAL A 100 10.19 8.36 5.47
N GLN A 101 9.22 9.26 5.24
CA GLN A 101 9.48 10.54 4.57
C GLN A 101 10.52 11.37 5.33
N ASN A 102 10.38 11.52 6.66
CA ASN A 102 11.35 12.23 7.48
C ASN A 102 12.76 11.60 7.41
N LEU A 103 12.87 10.26 7.46
CA LEU A 103 14.16 9.57 7.32
C LEU A 103 14.77 9.80 5.93
N VAL A 104 13.97 9.81 4.87
CA VAL A 104 14.45 10.10 3.52
C VAL A 104 14.94 11.54 3.38
N ASP A 105 14.25 12.51 3.97
CA ASP A 105 14.72 13.91 3.99
C ASP A 105 16.07 14.03 4.75
N CYS A 106 16.23 13.29 5.85
CA CYS A 106 17.51 13.16 6.57
C CYS A 106 18.59 12.49 5.70
N TRP A 107 18.25 11.45 4.93
CA TRP A 107 19.17 10.75 4.04
C TRP A 107 19.66 11.66 2.90
N GLU A 108 18.76 12.42 2.26
CA GLU A 108 19.13 13.36 1.19
C GLU A 108 20.09 14.44 1.72
N THR A 109 19.87 14.90 2.95
CA THR A 109 20.74 15.85 3.65
C THR A 109 22.12 15.24 3.94
N ALA A 110 22.16 14.03 4.50
CA ALA A 110 23.40 13.31 4.82
C ALA A 110 24.22 12.97 3.57
N ARG A 111 23.57 12.55 2.48
CA ARG A 111 24.22 12.25 1.19
C ARG A 111 24.74 13.51 0.50
N SER A 112 24.01 14.61 0.60
CA SER A 112 24.44 15.90 0.06
C SER A 112 25.64 16.47 0.83
N ALA A 113 25.69 16.24 2.15
CA ALA A 113 26.87 16.56 2.97
C ALA A 113 28.10 15.70 2.61
N ALA A 114 27.88 14.49 2.09
CA ALA A 114 28.91 13.58 1.59
C ALA A 114 29.35 13.84 0.12
N GLY A 115 29.18 15.07 -0.39
CA GLY A 115 29.48 15.48 -1.77
C GLY A 115 30.85 15.06 -2.33
N PRO A 116 31.00 15.12 -3.67
CA PRO A 116 31.59 14.07 -4.49
C PRO A 116 33.10 13.92 -4.35
N THR A 117 33.56 12.74 -3.96
CA THR A 117 34.94 12.32 -4.23
C THR A 117 35.05 12.00 -5.73
N ALA A 118 35.49 13.00 -6.51
CA ALA A 118 36.12 12.96 -7.83
C ALA A 118 35.62 11.95 -8.90
N GLY A 119 35.09 12.47 -10.02
CA GLY A 119 34.86 11.72 -11.25
C GLY A 119 34.28 12.53 -12.42
N ASN A 120 35.08 13.46 -12.97
CA ASN A 120 35.05 14.07 -14.31
C ASN A 120 33.72 14.30 -15.09
N GLY A 121 33.22 15.54 -14.97
CA GLY A 121 32.88 16.52 -16.02
C GLY A 121 32.39 16.11 -17.42
N HIS A 122 31.23 16.67 -17.82
CA HIS A 122 31.19 17.84 -18.72
C HIS A 122 29.82 18.56 -18.70
N GLY A 123 29.84 19.85 -18.34
CA GLY A 123 29.19 20.92 -19.12
C GLY A 123 27.68 21.20 -18.99
N SER A 124 27.28 21.85 -17.90
CA SER A 124 26.59 23.18 -17.85
C SER A 124 25.29 23.52 -18.64
N PRO A 125 24.55 24.58 -18.22
CA PRO A 125 23.08 24.58 -18.08
C PRO A 125 22.32 25.62 -18.94
N ALA A 126 20.98 25.55 -19.00
CA ALA A 126 20.08 26.68 -19.30
C ALA A 126 18.62 26.30 -18.94
N ARG A 127 18.06 26.81 -17.83
CA ARG A 127 17.18 28.00 -17.71
C ARG A 127 15.80 27.84 -18.40
N ALA A 128 14.76 27.73 -17.58
CA ALA A 128 13.35 27.90 -17.96
C ALA A 128 13.07 29.36 -18.40
N PRO A 129 11.92 29.67 -19.06
CA PRO A 129 10.67 29.85 -18.31
C PRO A 129 9.38 29.37 -19.03
N SER A 130 8.31 29.39 -18.24
CA SER A 130 6.91 29.03 -18.49
C SER A 130 6.21 29.75 -19.65
N HIS A 131 5.18 29.11 -20.23
CA HIS A 131 4.02 29.80 -20.81
C HIS A 131 2.71 29.01 -20.57
N HIS A 132 1.65 29.79 -20.46
CA HIS A 132 0.29 29.52 -19.96
C HIS A 132 -0.63 28.63 -20.82
N ALA A 133 -1.68 28.10 -20.16
CA ALA A 133 -3.10 27.99 -20.56
C ALA A 133 -3.46 27.23 -21.86
N GLU A 134 -4.60 26.55 -22.03
CA GLU A 134 -5.76 26.17 -21.24
C GLU A 134 -6.54 25.13 -22.07
N ALA A 135 -7.31 24.29 -21.37
CA ALA A 135 -8.54 23.54 -21.70
C ALA A 135 -9.02 23.31 -23.17
N LEU A 136 -9.48 22.06 -23.40
CA LEU A 136 -10.84 21.61 -23.78
C LEU A 136 -10.71 20.22 -24.47
N ALA A 137 -11.62 19.26 -24.45
CA ALA A 137 -12.81 18.86 -23.70
C ALA A 137 -13.31 17.55 -24.36
N GLY A 138 -14.04 16.72 -23.61
CA GLY A 138 -14.75 15.52 -24.08
C GLY A 138 -14.18 14.26 -23.42
N GLY A 139 -14.88 13.50 -22.59
CA GLY A 139 -16.31 13.41 -22.32
C GLY A 139 -16.56 11.93 -22.01
N ASP A 140 -17.27 11.65 -20.92
CA ASP A 140 -18.26 10.56 -20.75
C ASP A 140 -18.24 9.94 -19.35
N LEU A 141 -19.46 9.63 -18.90
CA LEU A 141 -19.91 9.36 -17.55
C LEU A 141 -19.50 7.96 -17.04
N THR A 142 -18.97 7.88 -15.81
CA THR A 142 -19.23 6.72 -14.96
C THR A 142 -19.54 7.15 -13.52
N PRO A 143 -20.80 7.51 -13.20
CA PRO A 143 -21.32 7.29 -11.85
C PRO A 143 -21.69 5.81 -11.75
N GLY A 144 -20.88 5.00 -11.06
CA GLY A 144 -21.20 3.58 -10.89
C GLY A 144 -20.17 2.71 -10.18
N ARG A 145 -18.94 3.18 -9.95
CA ARG A 145 -17.93 2.35 -9.25
C ARG A 145 -18.10 2.31 -7.72
N ASP A 146 -18.78 3.29 -7.15
CA ASP A 146 -19.07 3.34 -5.71
C ASP A 146 -20.32 2.53 -5.30
N ASP A 147 -21.19 2.14 -6.24
CA ASP A 147 -22.42 1.40 -5.91
C ASP A 147 -22.20 -0.12 -5.78
N GLU A 148 -21.10 -0.62 -6.37
CA GLU A 148 -20.71 -2.04 -6.39
C GLU A 148 -19.91 -2.47 -5.13
N ALA A 149 -19.44 -1.49 -4.34
CA ALA A 149 -18.68 -1.73 -3.11
C ALA A 149 -19.60 -1.88 -1.88
N LEU A 150 -19.33 -2.84 -1.00
CA LEU A 150 -20.01 -2.93 0.29
C LEU A 150 -19.59 -1.77 1.17
N THR A 151 -20.57 -1.05 1.71
CA THR A 151 -20.32 0.05 2.65
C THR A 151 -19.77 -0.48 3.97
N GLY A 152 -19.05 0.36 4.73
CA GLY A 152 -18.49 -0.04 6.03
C GLY A 152 -19.54 -0.57 7.02
N GLN A 153 -20.76 -0.04 6.96
CA GLN A 153 -21.89 -0.51 7.79
C GLN A 153 -22.37 -1.90 7.36
N GLU A 154 -22.41 -2.20 6.06
CA GLU A 154 -22.75 -3.52 5.53
C GLU A 154 -21.67 -4.54 5.88
N CYS A 155 -20.38 -4.16 5.81
CA CYS A 155 -19.26 -5.02 6.22
C CYS A 155 -19.33 -5.37 7.71
N ALA A 156 -19.61 -4.39 8.58
CA ALA A 156 -19.76 -4.64 10.01
C ALA A 156 -20.97 -5.54 10.32
N ALA A 157 -22.10 -5.35 9.61
CA ALA A 157 -23.28 -6.18 9.75
C ALA A 157 -23.04 -7.64 9.28
N LEU A 158 -22.30 -7.82 8.20
CA LEU A 158 -21.85 -9.13 7.70
C LEU A 158 -20.84 -9.78 8.65
N ALA A 159 -19.92 -9.02 9.22
CA ALA A 159 -18.96 -9.51 10.21
C ALA A 159 -19.65 -9.99 11.50
N ALA A 160 -20.68 -9.27 11.94
CA ALA A 160 -21.48 -9.65 13.10
C ALA A 160 -22.34 -10.90 12.85
N ALA A 161 -22.94 -11.04 11.66
CA ALA A 161 -23.78 -12.19 11.31
C ALA A 161 -22.98 -13.44 10.91
N PHE A 162 -21.83 -13.26 10.26
CA PHE A 162 -20.98 -14.31 9.71
C PHE A 162 -19.54 -14.12 10.19
N HIS A 163 -19.32 -14.46 11.46
CA HIS A 163 -18.01 -14.31 12.12
C HIS A 163 -17.08 -15.53 11.96
N THR A 164 -17.52 -16.57 11.24
CA THR A 164 -16.78 -17.83 11.09
C THR A 164 -16.33 -18.00 9.64
N ALA A 165 -15.08 -18.41 9.43
CA ALA A 165 -14.46 -18.64 8.12
C ALA A 165 -15.32 -19.52 7.18
N VAL A 166 -15.94 -20.56 7.73
CA VAL A 166 -16.82 -21.47 6.97
C VAL A 166 -18.08 -20.75 6.48
N ALA A 167 -18.72 -19.96 7.35
CA ALA A 167 -19.94 -19.24 7.03
C ALA A 167 -19.69 -18.11 6.02
N GLN A 168 -18.55 -17.42 6.16
CA GLN A 168 -18.07 -16.42 5.22
C GLN A 168 -17.87 -16.99 3.81
N ARG A 169 -17.13 -18.11 3.70
CA ARG A 169 -16.91 -18.80 2.41
C ARG A 169 -18.19 -19.32 1.78
N GLN A 170 -19.11 -19.82 2.59
CA GLN A 170 -20.41 -20.28 2.11
C GLN A 170 -21.27 -19.15 1.55
N VAL A 171 -21.28 -17.96 2.15
CA VAL A 171 -22.02 -16.82 1.62
C VAL A 171 -21.43 -16.34 0.29
N LEU A 172 -20.11 -16.30 0.17
CA LEU A 172 -19.44 -15.90 -1.07
C LEU A 172 -19.64 -16.90 -2.21
N THR A 173 -19.53 -18.19 -1.91
CA THR A 173 -19.75 -19.26 -2.90
C THR A 173 -21.18 -19.21 -3.45
N ASP A 174 -22.15 -19.02 -2.57
CA ASP A 174 -23.57 -18.99 -2.90
C ASP A 174 -23.97 -17.68 -3.62
N ALA A 175 -23.27 -16.58 -3.31
CA ALA A 175 -23.33 -15.33 -4.09
C ALA A 175 -22.70 -15.44 -5.49
N GLY A 176 -22.02 -16.55 -5.80
CA GLY A 176 -21.42 -16.83 -7.11
C GLY A 176 -19.94 -16.47 -7.22
N LEU A 177 -19.27 -16.16 -6.11
CA LEU A 177 -17.81 -15.95 -6.08
C LEU A 177 -17.09 -17.29 -5.84
N PRO A 178 -16.35 -17.82 -6.82
CA PRO A 178 -15.70 -19.12 -6.69
C PRO A 178 -14.61 -19.10 -5.60
N ILE A 179 -14.43 -20.21 -4.89
CA ILE A 179 -13.52 -20.32 -3.74
C ILE A 179 -12.07 -19.95 -4.06
N ASP A 180 -11.66 -20.14 -5.31
CA ASP A 180 -10.33 -19.79 -5.84
C ASP A 180 -10.10 -18.26 -5.95
N LYS A 181 -11.19 -17.50 -5.99
CA LYS A 181 -11.21 -16.03 -6.02
C LYS A 181 -11.59 -15.43 -4.67
N GLN A 182 -11.85 -16.27 -3.66
CA GLN A 182 -12.19 -15.79 -2.33
C GLN A 182 -10.92 -15.43 -1.55
N PRO A 183 -10.96 -14.35 -0.75
CA PRO A 183 -9.87 -14.05 0.15
C PRO A 183 -9.73 -15.17 1.18
N ASN A 184 -8.51 -15.39 1.65
CA ASN A 184 -8.25 -16.44 2.64
C ASN A 184 -8.63 -15.91 4.03
N PRO A 185 -9.56 -16.55 4.77
CA PRO A 185 -9.99 -16.05 6.08
C PRO A 185 -8.97 -16.29 7.21
N ASP A 186 -7.89 -17.03 6.94
CA ASP A 186 -6.87 -17.36 7.93
C ASP A 186 -6.03 -16.13 8.30
N GLY A 187 -6.05 -15.77 9.59
CA GLY A 187 -5.33 -14.60 10.11
C GLY A 187 -6.04 -13.24 9.94
N LEU A 188 -7.23 -13.21 9.35
CA LEU A 188 -8.06 -12.00 9.23
C LEU A 188 -9.20 -12.02 10.25
N THR A 189 -9.50 -10.86 10.84
CA THR A 189 -10.76 -10.72 11.57
C THR A 189 -11.93 -10.74 10.59
N SER A 190 -13.12 -11.07 11.10
CA SER A 190 -14.32 -11.13 10.26
C SER A 190 -14.64 -9.81 9.56
N GLU A 191 -14.33 -8.68 10.20
CA GLU A 191 -14.53 -7.35 9.61
C GLU A 191 -13.51 -7.04 8.50
N GLU A 192 -12.26 -7.44 8.69
CA GLU A 192 -11.21 -7.32 7.66
C GLU A 192 -11.51 -8.20 6.46
N PHE A 193 -12.03 -9.41 6.70
CA PHE A 193 -12.46 -10.33 5.64
C PHE A 193 -13.55 -9.70 4.76
N TRP A 194 -14.61 -9.14 5.36
CA TRP A 194 -15.69 -8.51 4.60
C TRP A 194 -15.25 -7.21 3.91
N ARG A 195 -14.27 -6.50 4.47
CA ARG A 195 -13.66 -5.34 3.81
C ARG A 195 -12.85 -5.74 2.58
N GLU A 196 -12.18 -6.88 2.62
CA GLU A 196 -11.46 -7.42 1.48
C GLU A 196 -12.41 -7.94 0.39
N VAL A 197 -13.51 -8.58 0.80
CA VAL A 197 -14.62 -8.91 -0.10
C VAL A 197 -15.17 -7.64 -0.75
N SER A 198 -15.42 -6.57 0.01
CA SER A 198 -15.90 -5.29 -0.52
C SER A 198 -14.98 -4.75 -1.62
N ARG A 199 -13.66 -4.83 -1.41
CA ARG A 199 -12.66 -4.43 -2.42
C ARG A 199 -12.70 -5.30 -3.67
N LEU A 200 -12.85 -6.61 -3.52
CA LEU A 200 -12.98 -7.52 -4.67
C LEU A 200 -14.24 -7.24 -5.48
N LEU A 201 -15.35 -6.94 -4.81
CA LEU A 201 -16.60 -6.55 -5.48
C LEU A 201 -16.46 -5.19 -6.17
N ALA A 202 -15.80 -4.22 -5.54
CA ALA A 202 -15.49 -2.92 -6.14
C ALA A 202 -14.56 -3.02 -7.37
N ASP A 203 -13.69 -4.04 -7.41
CA ASP A 203 -12.85 -4.37 -8.56
C ASP A 203 -13.65 -5.01 -9.71
N GLY A 204 -14.94 -5.30 -9.49
CA GLY A 204 -15.83 -5.84 -10.51
C GLY A 204 -15.65 -7.34 -10.74
N ILE A 205 -15.07 -8.07 -9.77
CA ILE A 205 -14.90 -9.53 -9.87
C ILE A 205 -16.22 -10.27 -10.07
N LEU A 206 -17.32 -9.64 -9.64
CA LEU A 206 -18.68 -10.14 -9.73
C LEU A 206 -19.60 -8.97 -10.05
N THR A 207 -20.24 -9.01 -11.21
CA THR A 207 -21.29 -8.05 -11.60
C THR A 207 -22.45 -8.11 -10.61
N ASP A 208 -22.92 -6.95 -10.13
CA ASP A 208 -23.92 -6.83 -9.06
C ASP A 208 -23.48 -7.50 -7.75
N GLY A 209 -22.17 -7.58 -7.50
CA GLY A 209 -21.61 -8.39 -6.44
C GLY A 209 -22.10 -8.01 -5.05
N ARG A 210 -22.23 -6.70 -4.77
CA ARG A 210 -22.82 -6.19 -3.53
C ARG A 210 -24.25 -6.69 -3.33
N ARG A 211 -25.10 -6.58 -4.37
CA ARG A 211 -26.51 -7.01 -4.32
C ARG A 211 -26.63 -8.51 -4.09
N ARG A 212 -25.81 -9.33 -4.77
CA ARG A 212 -25.83 -10.79 -4.62
C ARG A 212 -25.39 -11.24 -3.23
N VAL A 213 -24.31 -10.66 -2.71
CA VAL A 213 -23.81 -10.96 -1.36
C VAL A 213 -24.82 -10.54 -0.30
N LEU A 214 -25.42 -9.35 -0.41
CA LEU A 214 -26.43 -8.90 0.54
C LEU A 214 -27.72 -9.72 0.47
N ALA A 215 -28.18 -10.08 -0.73
CA ALA A 215 -29.37 -10.92 -0.91
C ALA A 215 -29.21 -12.30 -0.24
N GLU A 216 -28.05 -12.94 -0.43
CA GLU A 216 -27.79 -14.26 0.17
C GLU A 216 -27.51 -14.18 1.67
N ALA A 217 -26.84 -13.12 2.13
CA ALA A 217 -26.69 -12.81 3.53
C ALA A 217 -28.05 -12.57 4.22
N HIS A 218 -28.98 -11.88 3.56
CA HIS A 218 -30.34 -11.67 4.06
C HIS A 218 -31.16 -12.96 4.07
N ARG A 219 -30.99 -13.83 3.07
CA ARG A 219 -31.66 -15.14 3.01
C ARG A 219 -31.30 -16.01 4.22
N ARG A 220 -30.05 -15.92 4.70
CA ARG A 220 -29.56 -16.65 5.88
C ARG A 220 -29.79 -15.91 7.20
N PHE A 221 -29.86 -14.58 7.18
CA PHE A 221 -30.07 -13.74 8.36
C PHE A 221 -31.14 -12.64 8.10
N PRO A 222 -32.43 -13.01 8.04
CA PRO A 222 -33.50 -12.09 7.65
C PRO A 222 -33.78 -10.98 8.70
N GLY A 223 -33.32 -11.17 9.95
CA GLY A 223 -33.52 -10.19 11.03
C GLY A 223 -32.58 -8.97 10.99
N ASN A 224 -31.55 -8.96 10.14
CA ASN A 224 -30.55 -7.89 10.10
C ASN A 224 -30.93 -6.82 9.06
N ARG A 225 -31.31 -5.63 9.53
CA ARG A 225 -31.82 -4.52 8.70
C ARG A 225 -30.82 -4.03 7.64
N PHE A 226 -29.52 -4.16 7.88
CA PHE A 226 -28.47 -3.73 6.96
C PHE A 226 -28.23 -4.71 5.81
N LEU A 227 -28.65 -5.97 5.97
CA LEU A 227 -28.58 -6.99 4.90
C LEU A 227 -29.77 -6.86 3.93
N ARG A 228 -30.80 -6.08 4.28
CA ARG A 228 -32.07 -5.95 3.54
C ARG A 228 -31.95 -5.11 2.24
N ASN A 229 -30.83 -4.43 2.01
CA ASN A 229 -30.66 -3.50 0.88
C ASN A 229 -30.42 -4.18 -0.48
N GLY A 230 -30.27 -5.50 -0.54
CA GLY A 230 -30.25 -6.25 -1.80
C GLY A 230 -31.66 -6.61 -2.27
N ARG A 231 -32.47 -5.64 -2.72
CA ARG A 231 -33.76 -5.95 -3.38
C ARG A 231 -33.54 -6.19 -4.89
N PRO A 232 -34.23 -7.18 -5.49
CA PRO A 232 -34.15 -7.46 -6.93
C PRO A 232 -34.65 -6.26 -7.75
#